data_AF-A0A1W1Y424-F1
#
_entry.id   AF-A0A1W1Y424-F1
#
_cell.length_a   1.000
_cell.length_b   1.000
_cell.length_c   1.000
_cell.angle_alpha   90.00
_cell.angle_beta   90.00
_cell.angle_gamma   90.00
#
_symmetry.space_group_name_H-M   'P 1'
#
loop_
_entity.id
_entity.type
_entity.pdbx_description
1 polymer ?
#
loop_
_entity_poly.entity_id
_entity_poly.type
_entity_poly.pdbx_seq_one_letter_code
_entity_poly.pdbx_strand_id
1 'polypeptide(L)'
;MKIFAFAGLAVGLAFSVPAAAIEHSTIIEHPAGPITADYTGATRVEMKQVGTAGGAGRTSSLKCQWSISLSVERSAQVGASLQARRSMVRDEVLTGSSPGWCSERGNGIDKIVEARRDTLRSAMMAMVAQDRDVILVEAEGARASQRKG
;
A
#
# COMPACT_ATOMS: atom_id res chain seq x y z
N MET A 1 -0.72 53.94 5.73
CA MET A 1 -1.45 52.66 5.85
C MET A 1 -0.62 51.58 5.19
N LYS A 2 -0.03 50.66 5.96
CA LYS A 2 0.86 49.58 5.48
C LYS A 2 0.06 48.28 5.49
N ILE A 3 -0.21 47.74 4.31
CA ILE A 3 -0.94 46.48 4.12
C ILE A 3 0.06 45.34 4.33
N PHE A 4 -0.11 44.57 5.40
CA PHE A 4 0.65 43.36 5.63
C PHE A 4 0.08 42.24 4.75
N ALA A 5 0.85 41.85 3.73
CA ALA A 5 0.59 40.65 2.94
C ALA A 5 1.00 39.42 3.77
N PHE A 6 0.01 38.68 4.29
CA PHE A 6 0.25 37.35 4.83
C PHE A 6 0.47 36.38 3.66
N ALA A 7 1.72 36.02 3.41
CA ALA A 7 2.07 34.91 2.53
C ALA A 7 1.61 33.60 3.20
N GLY A 8 0.57 32.98 2.64
CA GLY A 8 0.02 31.72 3.10
C GLY A 8 1.04 30.59 2.92
N LEU A 9 1.49 30.02 4.04
CA LEU A 9 2.29 28.81 4.07
C LEU A 9 1.33 27.62 3.88
N ALA A 10 1.34 27.02 2.69
CA ALA A 10 0.55 25.84 2.38
C ALA A 10 1.15 24.61 3.08
N VAL A 11 0.63 24.29 4.27
CA VAL A 11 0.89 23.00 4.93
C VAL A 11 0.14 21.92 4.16
N GLY A 12 0.87 21.04 3.50
CA GLY A 12 0.29 19.83 2.90
C GLY A 12 -0.18 18.89 4.01
N LEU A 13 -1.49 18.75 4.18
CA LEU A 13 -2.06 17.74 5.07
C LEU A 13 -2.15 16.42 4.29
N ALA A 14 -1.23 15.51 4.57
CA ALA A 14 -1.34 14.12 4.14
C ALA A 14 -2.26 13.39 5.13
N PHE A 15 -3.49 13.10 4.72
CA PHE A 15 -4.37 12.20 5.47
C PHE A 15 -4.19 10.79 4.93
N SER A 16 -3.67 9.88 5.76
CA SER A 16 -3.64 8.45 5.50
C SER A 16 -4.77 7.78 6.27
N VAL A 17 -5.76 7.22 5.56
CA VAL A 17 -6.83 6.43 6.17
C VAL A 17 -6.53 4.95 5.86
N PRO A 18 -6.44 4.04 6.86
CA PRO A 18 -6.24 2.63 6.58
C PRO A 18 -7.53 2.05 5.99
N ALA A 19 -7.50 1.69 4.71
CA ALA A 19 -8.57 0.91 4.12
C ALA A 19 -8.41 -0.58 4.48
N ALA A 20 -9.53 -1.31 4.52
CA ALA A 20 -9.65 -2.69 5.03
C ALA A 20 -8.44 -3.59 4.71
N ALA A 21 -7.89 -4.23 5.75
CA ALA A 21 -6.76 -5.13 5.63
C ALA A 21 -7.12 -6.35 4.79
N ILE A 22 -6.27 -6.70 3.82
CA ILE A 22 -6.41 -7.91 3.01
C ILE A 22 -5.51 -8.98 3.65
N GLU A 23 -6.09 -10.10 4.09
CA GLU A 23 -5.33 -11.16 4.75
C GLU A 23 -5.22 -12.40 3.87
N HIS A 24 -4.08 -13.08 3.94
CA HIS A 24 -3.85 -14.36 3.28
C HIS A 24 -2.88 -15.22 4.10
N SER A 25 -3.23 -16.48 4.33
CA SER A 25 -2.35 -17.45 5.00
C SER A 25 -2.11 -18.65 4.09
N THR A 26 -0.89 -19.18 4.14
CA THR A 26 -0.48 -20.35 3.36
C THR A 26 0.44 -21.25 4.17
N ILE A 27 0.38 -22.55 3.88
CA ILE A 27 1.27 -23.55 4.46
C ILE A 27 2.08 -24.16 3.34
N ILE A 28 3.41 -24.17 3.49
CA ILE A 28 4.34 -24.73 2.52
C ILE A 28 5.07 -25.89 3.19
N GLU A 29 4.91 -27.09 2.64
CA GLU A 29 5.64 -28.27 3.07
C GLU A 29 7.15 -28.10 2.80
N HIS A 30 7.98 -28.37 3.81
CA HIS A 30 9.42 -28.15 3.73
C HIS A 30 10.19 -29.17 4.60
N PRO A 31 11.39 -29.65 4.21
CA PRO A 31 12.05 -30.80 4.88
C PRO A 31 12.45 -30.71 6.37
N ALA A 32 12.36 -29.56 7.02
CA ALA A 32 12.53 -29.34 8.48
C ALA A 32 11.27 -28.77 9.11
N GLY A 33 10.13 -29.08 8.50
CA GLY A 33 8.83 -28.76 9.02
C GLY A 33 8.06 -27.80 8.13
N PRO A 34 6.73 -27.81 8.26
CA PRO A 34 5.85 -26.92 7.51
C PRO A 34 6.23 -25.47 7.79
N ILE A 35 6.13 -24.64 6.75
CA ILE A 35 6.24 -23.20 6.84
C ILE A 35 4.83 -22.62 6.84
N THR A 36 4.42 -22.03 7.95
CA THR A 36 3.18 -21.24 8.02
C THR A 36 3.53 -19.80 7.70
N ALA A 37 2.93 -19.20 6.67
CA ALA A 37 3.16 -17.82 6.28
C ALA A 37 1.85 -17.04 6.24
N ASP A 38 1.76 -16.03 7.11
CA ASP A 38 0.64 -15.11 7.23
C ASP A 38 1.02 -13.78 6.58
N TYR A 39 0.14 -13.29 5.71
CA TYR A 39 0.29 -12.06 4.96
C TYR A 39 -0.84 -11.10 5.30
N THR A 40 -0.47 -9.85 5.56
CA THR A 40 -1.41 -8.75 5.79
C THR A 40 -1.08 -7.61 4.83
N GLY A 41 -2.05 -7.25 3.99
CA GLY A 41 -1.96 -6.15 3.04
C GLY A 41 -2.60 -4.88 3.59
N ALA A 42 -1.94 -3.74 3.40
CA ALA A 42 -2.47 -2.42 3.69
C ALA A 42 -2.31 -1.50 2.48
N THR A 43 -3.31 -0.66 2.21
CA THR A 43 -3.26 0.29 1.09
C THR A 43 -2.97 1.70 1.58
N ARG A 44 -2.21 2.43 0.78
CA ARG A 44 -1.96 3.86 0.96
C ARG A 44 -2.48 4.60 -0.26
N VAL A 45 -3.27 5.65 -0.04
CA VAL A 45 -3.75 6.51 -1.13
C VAL A 45 -3.03 7.83 -1.08
N GLU A 46 -2.54 8.27 -2.24
CA GLU A 46 -1.94 9.58 -2.43
C GLU A 46 -2.81 10.41 -3.38
N MET A 47 -2.97 11.68 -3.07
CA MET A 47 -3.69 12.64 -3.90
C MET A 47 -2.81 13.81 -4.27
N LYS A 48 -2.95 14.28 -5.50
CA LYS A 48 -2.23 15.43 -6.03
C LYS A 48 -3.18 16.36 -6.75
N GLN A 49 -3.28 17.59 -6.24
CA GLN A 49 -3.97 18.66 -6.94
C GLN A 49 -3.14 19.11 -8.14
N VAL A 50 -3.73 19.07 -9.33
CA VAL A 50 -3.14 19.61 -10.55
C VAL A 50 -4.10 20.57 -11.24
N GLY A 51 -3.56 21.44 -12.09
CA GLY A 51 -4.33 22.45 -12.83
C GLY A 51 -4.52 23.76 -12.09
N THR A 52 -5.30 24.66 -12.69
CA THR A 52 -5.52 26.03 -12.22
C THR A 52 -7.00 26.29 -11.99
N ALA A 53 -7.31 26.97 -10.88
CA ALA A 53 -8.65 27.46 -10.61
C ALA A 53 -9.02 28.53 -11.67
N GLY A 54 -10.20 28.38 -12.25
CA GLY A 54 -10.77 29.38 -13.16
C GLY A 54 -11.20 30.62 -12.39
N GLY A 55 -10.89 31.81 -12.92
CA GLY A 55 -11.49 33.06 -12.45
C GLY A 55 -12.92 33.22 -12.94
N ALA A 56 -13.61 34.28 -12.52
CA ALA A 56 -14.98 34.57 -12.96
C ALA A 56 -15.09 34.52 -14.51
N GLY A 57 -16.03 33.72 -15.01
CA GLY A 57 -16.25 33.52 -16.45
C GLY A 57 -15.24 32.60 -17.17
N ARG A 58 -14.29 31.97 -16.46
CA ARG A 58 -13.32 31.02 -17.04
C ARG A 58 -13.51 29.62 -16.47
N THR A 59 -13.43 28.62 -17.34
CA THR A 59 -13.47 27.22 -16.93
C THR A 59 -12.23 26.85 -16.13
N SER A 60 -12.43 26.13 -15.03
CA SER A 60 -11.35 25.56 -14.22
C SER A 60 -10.69 24.39 -14.96
N SER A 61 -9.36 24.29 -14.87
CA SER A 61 -8.61 23.12 -15.36
C SER A 61 -8.21 22.15 -14.23
N LEU A 62 -8.73 22.37 -13.03
CA LEU A 62 -8.40 21.59 -11.85
C LEU A 62 -8.76 20.12 -12.05
N LYS A 63 -7.80 19.25 -11.70
CA LYS A 63 -8.00 17.82 -11.57
C LYS A 63 -7.34 17.35 -10.28
N CYS A 64 -7.99 16.43 -9.60
CA CYS A 64 -7.38 15.63 -8.57
C CYS A 64 -6.84 14.34 -9.19
N GLN A 65 -5.52 14.19 -9.22
CA GLN A 65 -4.88 12.91 -9.52
C GLN A 65 -4.76 12.11 -8.24
N TRP A 66 -4.86 10.79 -8.34
CA TRP A 66 -4.69 9.90 -7.22
C TRP A 66 -3.95 8.63 -7.63
N SER A 67 -3.22 8.06 -6.67
CA SER A 67 -2.57 6.75 -6.78
C SER A 67 -2.81 5.93 -5.52
N ILE A 68 -2.80 4.61 -5.67
CA ILE A 68 -2.93 3.65 -4.57
C ILE A 68 -1.70 2.75 -4.60
N SER A 69 -0.93 2.77 -3.52
CA SER A 69 0.15 1.81 -3.24
C SER A 69 -0.33 0.71 -2.30
N LEU A 70 0.30 -0.45 -2.37
CA LEU A 70 0.01 -1.62 -1.53
C LEU A 70 1.28 -2.02 -0.76
N SER A 71 1.20 -2.06 0.56
CA SER A 71 2.19 -2.76 1.39
C SER A 71 1.67 -4.14 1.77
N VAL A 72 2.55 -5.11 1.83
CA VAL A 72 2.27 -6.47 2.30
C VAL A 72 3.32 -6.86 3.32
N GLU A 73 2.87 -7.11 4.53
CA GLU A 73 3.64 -7.62 5.63
C GLU A 73 3.47 -9.13 5.70
N ARG A 74 4.58 -9.86 5.76
CA ARG A 74 4.62 -11.30 6.02
C ARG A 74 5.17 -11.59 7.41
N SER A 75 4.50 -12.49 8.11
CA SER A 75 5.03 -13.24 9.25
C SER A 75 5.05 -14.72 8.89
N ALA A 76 6.23 -15.35 8.86
CA ALA A 76 6.40 -16.76 8.59
C ALA A 76 7.02 -17.50 9.79
N GLN A 77 6.58 -18.72 10.01
CA GLN A 77 7.11 -19.63 11.03
C GLN A 77 7.58 -20.92 10.37
N VAL A 78 8.81 -21.36 10.65
CA VAL A 78 9.37 -22.62 10.13
C VAL A 78 9.55 -23.60 11.29
N GLY A 79 8.75 -24.67 11.30
CA GLY A 79 8.73 -25.60 12.43
C GLY A 79 8.40 -24.90 13.76
N ALA A 80 9.08 -25.26 14.85
CA ALA A 80 8.78 -24.77 16.19
C ALA A 80 9.59 -23.53 16.64
N SER A 81 10.59 -23.07 15.89
CA SER A 81 11.63 -22.19 16.45
C SER A 81 12.02 -20.96 15.63
N LEU A 82 11.71 -20.90 14.33
CA LEU A 82 12.12 -19.76 13.51
C LEU A 82 10.92 -18.89 13.14
N GLN A 83 11.01 -17.59 13.43
CA GLN A 83 10.14 -16.55 12.88
C GLN A 83 10.89 -15.71 11.85
N ALA A 84 10.38 -15.63 10.63
CA ALA A 84 10.86 -14.73 9.59
C ALA A 84 9.80 -13.66 9.30
N ARG A 85 10.20 -12.39 9.24
CA ARG A 85 9.31 -11.29 8.89
C ARG A 85 9.84 -10.56 7.67
N ARG A 86 8.94 -10.14 6.78
CA ARG A 86 9.27 -9.38 5.58
C ARG A 86 8.21 -8.32 5.30
N SER A 87 8.63 -7.15 4.86
CA SER A 87 7.73 -6.12 4.33
C SER A 87 8.02 -5.96 2.84
N MET A 88 6.96 -5.83 2.04
CA MET A 88 7.01 -5.67 0.60
C MET A 88 6.11 -4.50 0.24
N VAL A 89 6.57 -3.62 -0.65
CA VAL A 89 5.79 -2.48 -1.12
C VAL A 89 5.70 -2.53 -2.63
N ARG A 90 4.51 -2.24 -3.15
CA ARG A 90 4.28 -2.01 -4.56
C ARG A 90 3.59 -0.66 -4.74
N ASP A 91 4.30 0.24 -5.39
CA ASP A 91 3.80 1.57 -5.67
C ASP A 91 2.88 1.58 -6.89
N GLU A 92 1.95 2.54 -6.89
CA GLU A 92 1.09 2.85 -8.04
C GLU A 92 0.35 1.63 -8.61
N VAL A 93 -0.13 0.73 -7.74
CA VAL A 93 -0.95 -0.43 -8.13
C VAL A 93 -2.18 0.01 -8.91
N LEU A 94 -2.76 1.16 -8.53
CA LEU A 94 -3.83 1.82 -9.24
C LEU A 94 -3.54 3.31 -9.33
N THR A 95 -3.92 3.92 -10.44
CA THR A 95 -3.88 5.37 -10.63
C THR A 95 -5.16 5.84 -11.27
N GLY A 96 -5.48 7.12 -11.07
CA GLY A 96 -6.60 7.74 -11.73
C GLY A 96 -6.64 9.24 -11.56
N SER A 97 -7.67 9.85 -12.16
CA SER A 97 -7.89 11.29 -12.05
C SER A 97 -9.37 11.62 -12.02
N SER A 98 -9.70 12.79 -11.49
CA SER A 98 -11.06 13.30 -11.46
C SER A 98 -11.03 14.83 -11.58
N PRO A 99 -12.01 15.45 -12.26
CA PRO A 99 -12.09 16.91 -12.32
C PRO A 99 -12.38 17.49 -10.93
N GLY A 100 -11.90 18.71 -10.69
CA GLY A 100 -12.15 19.47 -9.45
C GLY A 100 -11.04 19.41 -8.41
N TRP A 101 -11.39 19.80 -7.18
CA TRP A 101 -10.46 19.85 -6.05
C TRP A 101 -10.31 18.49 -5.36
N CYS A 102 -9.10 18.17 -4.88
CA CYS A 102 -8.89 16.96 -4.07
C CYS A 102 -9.58 17.02 -2.70
N SER A 103 -9.72 18.21 -2.10
CA SER A 103 -10.37 18.38 -0.78
C SER A 103 -11.84 17.96 -0.78
N GLU A 104 -12.54 18.15 -1.90
CA GLU A 104 -13.94 17.72 -2.09
C GLU A 104 -14.09 16.18 -2.18
N ARG A 105 -12.97 15.46 -2.33
CA ARG A 105 -12.94 14.01 -2.60
C ARG A 105 -12.56 13.16 -1.39
N GLY A 106 -12.27 13.76 -0.22
CA GLY A 106 -11.79 13.05 0.97
C GLY A 106 -12.60 11.79 1.33
N ASN A 107 -13.93 11.85 1.20
CA ASN A 107 -14.83 10.74 1.54
C ASN A 107 -15.13 9.78 0.36
N GLY A 108 -14.69 10.12 -0.86
CA GLY A 108 -14.93 9.34 -2.07
C GLY A 108 -13.85 8.29 -2.33
N ILE A 109 -12.67 8.44 -1.73
CA ILE A 109 -11.53 7.54 -1.94
C ILE A 109 -11.76 6.16 -1.36
N ASP A 110 -12.37 6.05 -0.18
CA ASP A 110 -12.69 4.74 0.39
C ASP A 110 -13.59 3.94 -0.55
N LYS A 111 -14.52 4.62 -1.24
CA LYS A 111 -15.35 3.98 -2.28
C LYS A 111 -14.55 3.57 -3.51
N ILE A 112 -13.49 4.31 -3.88
CA ILE A 112 -12.59 3.93 -4.97
C ILE A 112 -11.79 2.69 -4.58
N VAL A 113 -11.24 2.65 -3.36
CA VAL A 113 -10.50 1.49 -2.85
C VAL A 113 -11.41 0.28 -2.77
N GLU A 114 -12.61 0.42 -2.21
CA GLU A 114 -13.59 -0.65 -2.11
C GLU A 114 -14.03 -1.16 -3.49
N ALA A 115 -14.33 -0.25 -4.42
CA ALA A 115 -14.68 -0.60 -5.80
C ALA A 115 -13.52 -1.20 -6.62
N ARG A 116 -12.31 -1.28 -6.05
CA ARG A 116 -11.11 -1.86 -6.67
C ARG A 116 -10.48 -2.96 -5.81
N ARG A 117 -11.22 -3.45 -4.81
CA ARG A 117 -10.76 -4.48 -3.87
C ARG A 117 -10.24 -5.74 -4.57
N ASP A 118 -10.88 -6.19 -5.65
CA ASP A 118 -10.44 -7.37 -6.40
C ASP A 118 -9.09 -7.15 -7.11
N THR A 119 -8.86 -5.96 -7.66
CA THR A 119 -7.56 -5.64 -8.27
C THR A 119 -6.46 -5.57 -7.22
N LEU A 120 -6.74 -4.98 -6.06
CA LEU A 120 -5.81 -4.92 -4.93
C LEU A 120 -5.50 -6.32 -4.39
N ARG A 121 -6.51 -7.18 -4.28
CA ARG A 121 -6.34 -8.59 -3.89
C ARG A 121 -5.50 -9.35 -4.91
N SER A 122 -5.74 -9.15 -6.20
CA SER A 122 -4.92 -9.76 -7.25
C SER A 122 -3.47 -9.30 -7.19
N ALA A 123 -3.23 -8.00 -6.92
CA ALA A 123 -1.89 -7.46 -6.75
C ALA A 123 -1.19 -8.07 -5.52
N MET A 124 -1.90 -8.20 -4.40
CA MET A 124 -1.39 -8.90 -3.21
C MET A 124 -1.01 -10.34 -3.52
N MET A 125 -1.88 -11.11 -4.18
CA MET A 125 -1.58 -12.49 -4.55
C MET A 125 -0.37 -12.60 -5.48
N ALA A 126 -0.17 -11.63 -6.37
CA ALA A 126 1.05 -11.58 -7.20
C ALA A 126 2.32 -11.33 -6.36
N MET A 127 2.24 -10.46 -5.34
CA MET A 127 3.35 -10.24 -4.41
C MET A 127 3.64 -11.49 -3.56
N VAL A 128 2.60 -12.16 -3.06
CA VAL A 128 2.71 -13.45 -2.34
C VAL A 128 3.38 -14.51 -3.22
N ALA A 129 2.96 -14.62 -4.48
CA ALA A 129 3.55 -15.58 -5.42
C ALA A 129 5.04 -15.32 -5.67
N GLN A 130 5.45 -14.05 -5.77
CA GLN A 130 6.86 -13.65 -5.92
C GLN A 130 7.70 -13.94 -4.66
N ASP A 131 7.10 -13.83 -3.48
CA ASP A 131 7.77 -14.07 -2.20
C ASP A 131 7.97 -15.56 -1.90
N ARG A 132 7.29 -16.47 -2.61
CA ARG A 132 7.37 -17.92 -2.39
C ARG A 132 8.80 -18.44 -2.44
N ASP A 133 9.57 -18.03 -3.45
CA ASP A 133 10.96 -18.51 -3.61
C ASP A 133 11.88 -17.93 -2.52
N VAL A 134 11.59 -16.70 -2.07
CA VAL A 134 12.33 -16.04 -0.99
C VAL A 134 12.13 -16.77 0.34
N ILE A 135 10.89 -17.17 0.66
CA ILE A 135 10.59 -17.97 1.86
C ILE A 135 11.40 -19.26 1.91
N LEU A 136 11.50 -19.97 0.79
CA LEU A 136 12.23 -21.24 0.75
C LEU A 136 13.71 -21.03 1.05
N VAL A 137 14.30 -19.95 0.53
CA VAL A 137 15.69 -19.56 0.83
C VAL A 137 15.87 -19.18 2.30
N GLU A 138 14.97 -18.37 2.86
CA GLU A 138 14.98 -18.01 4.28
C GLU A 138 14.92 -19.24 5.19
N ALA A 139 14.05 -20.19 4.84
CA ALA A 139 13.88 -21.42 5.61
C ALA A 139 15.08 -22.36 5.49
N GLU A 140 15.78 -22.40 4.37
CA GLU A 140 17.04 -23.17 4.24
C GLU A 140 18.18 -22.52 5.02
N GLY A 141 18.30 -21.18 4.98
CA GLY A 141 19.26 -20.44 5.80
C GLY A 141 19.08 -20.71 7.31
N ALA A 142 17.83 -20.81 7.76
CA ALA A 142 17.50 -21.16 9.12
C ALA A 142 17.84 -22.61 9.51
N ARG A 143 17.72 -23.57 8.60
CA ARG A 143 18.22 -24.93 8.85
C ARG A 143 19.73 -24.96 9.01
N ALA A 144 20.43 -24.24 8.15
CA ALA A 144 21.89 -24.21 8.16
C ALA A 144 22.45 -23.58 9.44
N SER A 145 21.77 -22.58 10.01
CA SER A 145 22.15 -21.99 11.30
C SER A 145 21.90 -22.96 12.47
N GLN A 146 20.77 -23.68 12.48
CA GLN A 146 20.47 -24.67 13.53
C GLN A 146 21.47 -25.83 13.58
N ARG A 147 22.03 -26.27 12.44
CA ARG A 147 23.04 -27.34 12.41
C ARG A 147 24.42 -26.93 12.91
N LYS A 148 24.70 -25.62 12.99
CA LYS A 148 26.01 -25.08 13.38
C LYS A 148 26.09 -24.70 14.87
N GLY A 149 24.97 -24.65 15.57
CA GLY A 149 24.89 -24.47 17.02
C GLY A 149 24.83 -25.81 17.74
#